data_AF-A0A1E5VQZ3-F1
#
_entry.id   AF-A0A1E5VQZ3-F1
#
_cell.length_a   1.000
_cell.length_b   1.000
_cell.length_c   1.000
_cell.angle_alpha   90.00
_cell.angle_beta   90.00
_cell.angle_gamma   90.00
#
_symmetry.space_group_name_H-M   'P 1'
#
loop_
_entity.id
_entity.type
_entity.pdbx_description
1 polymer ?
#
loop_
_entity_poly.entity_id
_entity_poly.type
_entity_poly.pdbx_seq_one_letter_code
_entity_poly.pdbx_strand_id
1 'polypeptide(L)'
;MAANAPLHVVEDCRGFLRVLSDGTVVRPTPPAAALAEGVPADPSVEWKDAVYDAALGLGLRVYKPAAAAGGGERKLPIVVYYHGGGFCIGSYAWPPFHAGCSRLAVGLGAVVISANYRLAPEHRLPAAIDDAAAVLAWLRDHASTDPWLAEHADVTIVLVAG
;
A
#
# COMPACT_ATOMS: atom_id res chain seq x y z
N MET A 1 -2.86 3.32 -46.92
CA MET A 1 -3.30 3.30 -45.51
C MET A 1 -3.06 1.88 -45.01
N ALA A 2 -1.92 1.61 -44.35
CA ALA A 2 -1.68 0.27 -43.80
C ALA A 2 -2.67 0.03 -42.67
N ALA A 3 -3.45 -1.05 -42.75
CA ALA A 3 -4.34 -1.44 -41.68
C ALA A 3 -3.48 -1.76 -40.45
N ASN A 4 -3.72 -1.06 -39.33
CA ASN A 4 -2.98 -1.31 -38.11
C ASN A 4 -3.32 -2.73 -37.64
N ALA A 5 -2.30 -3.57 -37.40
CA ALA A 5 -2.51 -4.94 -36.94
C ALA A 5 -3.29 -4.94 -35.61
N PRO A 6 -4.15 -5.93 -35.37
CA PRO A 6 -4.88 -6.01 -34.10
C PRO A 6 -3.90 -6.11 -32.92
N LEU A 7 -4.24 -5.46 -31.81
CA LEU A 7 -3.47 -5.55 -30.56
C LEU A 7 -3.40 -7.00 -30.12
N HIS A 8 -2.18 -7.46 -29.85
CA HIS A 8 -1.92 -8.81 -29.35
C HIS A 8 -0.92 -8.75 -28.21
N VAL A 9 -0.92 -9.78 -27.37
CA VAL A 9 0.02 -9.91 -26.26
C VAL A 9 1.41 -10.21 -26.82
N VAL A 10 2.39 -9.36 -26.50
CA VAL A 10 3.80 -9.57 -26.86
C VAL A 10 4.60 -10.18 -25.71
N GLU A 11 4.17 -9.93 -24.47
CA GLU A 11 4.77 -10.53 -23.28
C GLU A 11 3.68 -10.85 -22.25
N ASP A 12 3.72 -12.06 -21.70
CA ASP A 12 2.89 -12.49 -20.57
C ASP A 12 3.81 -12.86 -19.41
N CYS A 13 3.81 -12.03 -18.35
CA CYS A 13 4.61 -12.30 -17.17
C CYS A 13 3.83 -13.22 -16.22
N ARG A 14 3.63 -14.48 -16.63
CA ARG A 14 3.03 -15.55 -15.83
C ARG A 14 1.62 -15.22 -15.31
N GLY A 15 0.84 -14.47 -16.07
CA GLY A 15 -0.52 -14.06 -15.75
C GLY A 15 -0.62 -12.88 -14.78
N PHE A 16 0.49 -12.30 -14.32
CA PHE A 16 0.47 -11.11 -13.44
C PHE A 16 0.30 -9.81 -14.20
N LEU A 17 0.92 -9.71 -15.37
CA LEU A 17 0.79 -8.59 -16.29
C LEU A 17 0.99 -9.07 -17.72
N ARG A 18 0.31 -8.41 -18.65
CA ARG A 18 0.47 -8.62 -20.09
C ARG A 18 0.84 -7.31 -20.74
N VAL A 19 1.85 -7.33 -21.59
CA VAL A 19 2.22 -6.20 -22.44
C VAL A 19 1.61 -6.43 -23.82
N LEU A 20 0.84 -5.47 -24.31
CA LEU A 20 0.27 -5.48 -25.65
C LEU A 20 1.27 -4.92 -26.67
N SER A 21 1.04 -5.19 -27.95
CA SER A 21 1.90 -4.78 -29.05
C SER A 21 2.09 -3.27 -29.22
N ASP A 22 1.28 -2.44 -28.56
CA ASP A 22 1.41 -0.98 -28.51
C ASP A 22 2.10 -0.46 -27.23
N GLY A 23 2.55 -1.36 -26.35
CA GLY A 23 3.15 -1.03 -25.06
C GLY A 23 2.14 -0.89 -23.91
N THR A 24 0.84 -1.01 -24.17
CA THR A 24 -0.19 -1.01 -23.12
C THR A 24 0.04 -2.18 -22.16
N VAL A 25 -0.01 -1.91 -20.85
CA VAL A 25 0.02 -2.97 -19.83
C VAL A 25 -1.36 -3.26 -19.30
N VAL A 26 -1.75 -4.52 -19.41
CA VAL A 26 -2.96 -5.06 -18.82
C VAL A 26 -2.55 -5.86 -17.59
N ARG A 27 -2.89 -5.35 -16.40
CA ARG A 27 -2.85 -6.12 -15.17
C ARG A 27 -4.18 -6.86 -15.06
N PRO A 28 -4.22 -8.19 -15.24
CA PRO A 28 -5.45 -8.92 -15.05
C PRO A 28 -5.91 -8.64 -13.62
N THR A 29 -7.12 -8.09 -13.48
CA THR A 29 -7.74 -7.96 -12.17
C THR A 29 -7.72 -9.37 -11.57
N PRO A 30 -7.17 -9.58 -10.36
CA PRO A 30 -7.53 -10.78 -9.62
C PRO A 30 -9.07 -10.84 -9.66
N PRO A 31 -9.70 -12.03 -9.80
CA PRO A 31 -11.15 -12.10 -9.81
C PRO A 31 -11.69 -11.21 -8.70
N ALA A 32 -12.74 -10.43 -8.96
CA ALA A 32 -13.34 -9.61 -7.91
C ALA A 32 -13.61 -10.47 -6.67
N ALA A 33 -13.92 -11.76 -6.83
CA ALA A 33 -13.99 -12.78 -5.77
C ALA A 33 -12.68 -13.01 -4.97
N ALA A 34 -11.50 -12.96 -5.58
CA ALA A 34 -10.21 -13.07 -4.87
C ALA A 34 -9.83 -11.78 -4.10
N LEU A 35 -10.43 -10.64 -4.45
CA LEU A 35 -10.34 -9.38 -3.70
C LEU A 35 -11.53 -9.19 -2.72
N ALA A 36 -12.64 -9.88 -2.97
CA ALA A 36 -13.93 -9.75 -2.27
C ALA A 36 -14.24 -10.89 -1.30
N GLU A 37 -13.55 -12.03 -1.36
CA GLU A 37 -13.30 -12.84 -0.16
C GLU A 37 -12.35 -12.03 0.71
N GLY A 38 -12.90 -10.93 1.26
CA GLY A 38 -12.17 -9.95 2.03
C GLY A 38 -11.36 -10.66 3.10
N VAL A 39 -10.18 -10.12 3.40
CA VAL A 39 -9.43 -10.61 4.56
C VAL A 39 -10.41 -10.65 5.73
N PRO A 40 -10.60 -11.81 6.39
CA PRO A 40 -11.56 -11.93 7.47
C PRO A 40 -11.34 -10.80 8.46
N ALA A 41 -12.42 -10.17 8.90
CA ALA A 41 -12.33 -9.11 9.88
C ALA A 41 -11.58 -9.65 11.10
N ASP A 42 -10.42 -9.06 11.38
CA ASP A 42 -9.60 -9.42 12.53
C ASP A 42 -9.89 -8.38 13.62
N PRO A 43 -10.60 -8.74 14.69
CA PRO A 43 -10.97 -7.80 15.74
C PRO A 43 -9.76 -7.30 16.55
N SER A 44 -8.58 -7.89 16.37
CA SER A 44 -7.36 -7.45 17.05
C SER A 44 -6.68 -6.27 16.37
N VAL A 45 -7.10 -5.88 15.17
CA VAL A 45 -6.54 -4.76 14.41
C VAL A 45 -7.63 -3.84 13.89
N GLU A 46 -7.40 -2.54 13.99
CA GLU A 46 -8.21 -1.53 13.32
C GLU A 46 -7.40 -0.94 12.16
N TRP A 47 -8.07 -0.56 11.07
CA TRP A 47 -7.42 0.13 9.96
C TRP A 47 -8.31 1.22 9.34
N LYS A 48 -7.68 2.19 8.69
CA LYS A 48 -8.33 3.22 7.87
C LYS A 48 -7.49 3.56 6.65
N ASP A 49 -8.13 4.07 5.60
CA ASP A 49 -7.46 4.57 4.41
C ASP A 49 -7.33 6.10 4.48
N ALA A 50 -6.24 6.63 3.91
CA ALA A 50 -6.02 8.04 3.71
C ALA A 50 -5.37 8.30 2.35
N VAL A 51 -5.56 9.49 1.81
CA VAL A 51 -4.91 9.95 0.58
C VAL A 51 -3.69 10.77 0.97
N TYR A 52 -2.53 10.44 0.40
CA TYR A 52 -1.31 11.21 0.62
C TYR A 52 -0.90 12.06 -0.58
N ASP A 53 -1.36 11.71 -1.79
CA ASP A 53 -1.23 12.53 -2.98
C ASP A 53 -2.50 12.44 -3.84
N ALA A 54 -3.34 13.48 -3.76
CA ALA A 54 -4.59 13.53 -4.53
C ALA A 54 -4.37 13.76 -6.02
N ALA A 55 -3.29 14.44 -6.42
CA ALA A 55 -3.00 14.73 -7.82
C ALA A 55 -2.59 13.46 -8.59
N LEU A 56 -1.92 12.54 -7.90
CA LEU A 56 -1.53 11.23 -8.43
C LEU A 56 -2.52 10.11 -8.07
N GLY A 57 -3.55 10.40 -7.27
CA GLY A 57 -4.53 9.41 -6.82
C GLY A 57 -3.93 8.34 -5.91
N LEU A 58 -2.90 8.69 -5.13
CA LEU A 58 -2.16 7.76 -4.29
C LEU A 58 -2.67 7.80 -2.84
N GLY A 59 -2.93 6.61 -2.33
CA GLY A 59 -3.42 6.39 -0.97
C GLY A 59 -2.55 5.45 -0.17
N LEU A 60 -2.80 5.44 1.13
CA LEU A 60 -2.18 4.56 2.10
C LEU A 60 -3.25 4.02 3.06
N ARG A 61 -2.92 2.94 3.74
CA ARG A 61 -3.71 2.34 4.82
C ARG A 61 -2.92 2.38 6.11
N VAL A 62 -3.54 2.92 7.16
CA VAL A 62 -2.99 2.96 8.51
C VAL A 62 -3.63 1.84 9.32
N TYR A 63 -2.83 1.06 10.02
CA TYR A 63 -3.23 -0.02 10.91
C TYR A 63 -2.78 0.27 12.34
N LYS A 64 -3.56 -0.12 13.33
CA LYS A 64 -3.15 -0.16 14.74
C LYS A 64 -3.76 -1.35 15.47
N PRO A 65 -3.13 -1.89 16.52
CA PRO A 65 -3.77 -2.86 17.40
C PRO A 65 -5.05 -2.27 18.02
N ALA A 66 -6.13 -3.05 18.05
CA ALA A 66 -7.40 -2.60 18.66
C ALA A 66 -7.24 -2.30 20.17
N ALA A 67 -6.40 -3.07 20.86
CA ALA A 67 -6.08 -2.86 22.28
C ALA A 67 -5.34 -1.53 22.56
N ALA A 68 -4.80 -0.85 21.54
CA ALA A 68 -4.18 0.47 21.70
C ALA A 68 -5.19 1.56 22.08
N ALA A 69 -6.50 1.29 21.97
CA ALA A 69 -7.57 2.19 22.41
C ALA A 69 -7.76 2.25 23.95
N GLY A 70 -7.04 1.43 24.73
CA GLY A 70 -7.21 1.29 26.17
C GLY A 70 -5.97 1.66 27.00
N GLY A 71 -5.82 2.93 27.36
CA GLY A 71 -5.21 3.36 28.63
C GLY A 71 -3.70 3.11 28.89
N GLY A 72 -2.91 2.68 27.91
CA GLY A 72 -1.45 2.62 28.05
C GLY A 72 -0.80 3.95 27.65
N GLU A 73 -0.07 4.61 28.56
CA GLU A 73 0.65 5.87 28.29
C GLU A 73 1.71 5.78 27.17
N ARG A 74 2.03 4.57 26.69
CA ARG A 74 3.11 4.34 25.72
C ARG A 74 2.59 4.35 24.29
N LYS A 75 3.04 5.35 23.53
CA LYS A 75 2.89 5.41 22.07
C LYS A 75 3.68 4.28 21.38
N LEU A 76 3.16 3.81 20.26
CA LEU A 76 3.68 2.66 19.51
C LEU A 76 4.68 3.09 18.43
N PRO A 77 5.73 2.32 18.13
CA PRO A 77 6.60 2.59 16.99
C PRO A 77 5.79 2.57 15.67
N ILE A 78 6.33 3.24 14.65
CA ILE A 78 5.73 3.32 13.33
C ILE A 78 6.51 2.44 12.35
N VAL A 79 5.79 1.64 11.56
CA VAL A 79 6.34 0.90 10.43
C VAL A 79 5.72 1.43 9.15
N VAL A 80 6.53 2.09 8.31
CA VAL A 80 6.12 2.45 6.95
C VAL A 80 6.47 1.28 6.03
N TYR A 81 5.44 0.65 5.48
CA TYR A 81 5.54 -0.57 4.67
C TYR A 81 5.23 -0.28 3.20
N TYR A 82 6.12 -0.73 2.31
CA TYR A 82 5.94 -0.66 0.86
C TYR A 82 5.78 -2.07 0.31
N HIS A 83 4.64 -2.37 -0.32
CA HIS A 83 4.37 -3.71 -0.80
C HIS A 83 5.37 -4.16 -1.89
N GLY A 84 5.64 -5.46 -1.98
CA GLY A 84 6.39 -6.05 -3.08
C GLY A 84 5.59 -6.11 -4.40
N GLY A 85 6.10 -6.85 -5.39
CA GLY A 85 5.47 -6.97 -6.71
C GLY A 85 6.32 -6.45 -7.87
N GLY A 86 7.64 -6.36 -7.69
CA GLY A 86 8.59 -5.99 -8.73
C GLY A 86 8.38 -4.58 -9.29
N PHE A 87 7.77 -3.68 -8.51
CA PHE A 87 7.33 -2.34 -8.92
C PHE A 87 6.24 -2.31 -9.99
N CYS A 88 5.72 -3.46 -10.42
CA CYS A 88 4.79 -3.53 -11.55
C CYS A 88 3.37 -3.93 -11.12
N ILE A 89 3.21 -4.55 -9.95
CA ILE A 89 1.92 -5.01 -9.43
C ILE A 89 1.85 -4.82 -7.91
N GLY A 90 0.65 -4.98 -7.37
CA GLY A 90 0.39 -4.92 -5.94
C GLY A 90 -0.47 -3.72 -5.54
N SER A 91 -0.95 -3.77 -4.30
CA SER A 91 -1.67 -2.68 -3.65
C SER A 91 -1.76 -2.99 -2.16
N TYR A 92 -1.77 -1.97 -1.29
CA TYR A 92 -2.07 -2.16 0.14
C TYR A 92 -3.40 -2.90 0.38
N ALA A 93 -4.33 -2.81 -0.58
CA ALA A 93 -5.65 -3.42 -0.48
C ALA A 93 -5.67 -4.92 -0.85
N TRP A 94 -4.59 -5.45 -1.42
CA TRP A 94 -4.55 -6.87 -1.77
C TRP A 94 -4.48 -7.75 -0.52
N PRO A 95 -5.24 -8.86 -0.45
CA PRO A 95 -5.34 -9.68 0.75
C PRO A 95 -4.01 -10.11 1.40
N PRO A 96 -2.97 -10.52 0.63
CA PRO A 96 -1.69 -10.89 1.23
C PRO A 96 -0.99 -9.71 1.94
N PHE A 97 -0.97 -8.53 1.33
CA PHE A 97 -0.35 -7.34 1.92
C PHE A 97 -1.16 -6.82 3.09
N HIS A 98 -2.49 -6.85 2.99
CA HIS A 98 -3.37 -6.50 4.10
C HIS A 98 -3.15 -7.43 5.29
N ALA A 99 -3.20 -8.75 5.10
CA ALA A 99 -2.98 -9.72 6.17
C ALA A 99 -1.58 -9.61 6.77
N GLY A 100 -0.56 -9.33 5.95
CA GLY A 100 0.80 -9.06 6.42
C GLY A 100 0.87 -7.83 7.32
N CYS A 101 0.29 -6.70 6.89
CA CYS A 101 0.28 -5.46 7.68
C CYS A 101 -0.52 -5.60 8.98
N SER A 102 -1.65 -6.30 8.94
CA SER A 102 -2.44 -6.62 10.14
C SER A 102 -1.62 -7.42 11.16
N ARG A 103 -0.92 -8.46 10.71
CA ARG A 103 -0.03 -9.26 11.57
C ARG A 103 1.16 -8.45 12.09
N LEU A 104 1.74 -7.57 11.29
CA LEU A 104 2.81 -6.67 11.72
C LEU A 104 2.33 -5.72 12.82
N ALA A 105 1.16 -5.09 12.65
CA ALA A 105 0.62 -4.16 13.63
C ALA A 105 0.42 -4.84 14.99
N VAL A 106 -0.25 -5.99 15.01
CA VAL A 106 -0.56 -6.74 16.23
C VAL A 106 0.71 -7.37 16.83
N GLY A 107 1.51 -8.06 16.01
CA GLY A 107 2.67 -8.81 16.47
C GLY A 107 3.82 -7.93 16.98
N LEU A 108 4.00 -6.74 16.42
CA LEU A 108 5.01 -5.78 16.86
C LEU A 108 4.48 -4.77 17.87
N GLY A 109 3.16 -4.67 18.05
CA GLY A 109 2.55 -3.57 18.77
C GLY A 109 2.92 -2.23 18.12
N ALA A 110 2.67 -2.09 16.82
CA ALA A 110 3.10 -0.95 16.02
C ALA A 110 1.93 -0.32 15.24
N VAL A 111 2.04 0.97 14.96
CA VAL A 111 1.24 1.60 13.91
C VAL A 111 1.90 1.26 12.57
N VAL A 112 1.16 0.65 11.65
CA VAL A 112 1.68 0.30 10.32
C VAL A 112 1.03 1.20 9.27
N ILE A 113 1.84 1.80 8.39
CA ILE A 113 1.39 2.63 7.28
C ILE A 113 1.79 1.92 5.99
N SER A 114 0.83 1.34 5.27
CA SER A 114 1.04 0.62 4.02
C SER A 114 0.61 1.48 2.84
N ALA A 115 1.54 1.86 1.97
CA ALA A 115 1.27 2.81 0.89
C ALA A 115 1.20 2.16 -0.49
N ASN A 116 0.26 2.63 -1.32
CA ASN A 116 0.35 2.41 -2.76
C ASN A 116 1.38 3.39 -3.34
N TYR A 117 2.10 2.97 -4.35
CA TYR A 117 3.02 3.80 -5.13
C TYR A 117 2.77 3.56 -6.62
N ARG A 118 3.22 4.48 -7.47
CA ARG A 118 3.05 4.36 -8.91
C ARG A 118 3.80 3.15 -9.44
N LEU A 119 3.13 2.39 -10.31
CA LEU A 119 3.65 1.14 -10.86
C LEU A 119 4.29 1.36 -12.24
N ALA A 120 5.35 0.61 -12.49
CA ALA A 120 5.92 0.43 -13.80
C ALA A 120 5.03 -0.49 -14.67
N PRO A 121 5.09 -0.35 -16.01
CA PRO A 121 5.96 0.54 -16.78
C PRO A 121 5.43 1.96 -17.03
N GLU A 122 4.18 2.26 -16.68
CA GLU A 122 3.57 3.60 -16.86
C GLU A 122 4.35 4.66 -16.10
N HIS A 123 4.86 4.29 -14.92
CA HIS A 123 5.71 5.10 -14.08
C HIS A 123 6.97 4.32 -13.70
N ARG A 124 7.97 4.39 -14.57
CA ARG A 124 9.29 3.77 -14.31
C ARG A 124 9.95 4.42 -13.09
N LEU A 125 10.89 3.68 -12.48
CA LEU A 125 11.78 4.25 -11.48
C LEU A 125 12.45 5.52 -12.02
N PRO A 126 12.58 6.58 -11.21
CA PRO A 126 12.46 6.60 -9.74
C PRO A 126 11.05 6.88 -9.17
N ALA A 127 9.97 6.85 -9.96
CA ALA A 127 8.64 7.27 -9.49
C ALA A 127 8.19 6.66 -8.14
N ALA A 128 8.35 5.34 -7.95
CA ALA A 128 8.01 4.68 -6.69
C ALA A 128 8.88 5.13 -5.49
N ILE A 129 10.11 5.59 -5.75
CA ILE A 129 11.02 6.11 -4.72
C ILE A 129 10.57 7.52 -4.30
N ASP A 130 10.16 8.34 -5.27
CA ASP A 130 9.60 9.67 -5.00
C ASP A 130 8.31 9.55 -4.19
N ASP A 131 7.45 8.59 -4.53
CA ASP A 131 6.22 8.29 -3.80
C ASP A 131 6.50 7.80 -2.38
N ALA A 132 7.53 6.96 -2.20
CA ALA A 132 7.96 6.53 -0.87
C ALA A 132 8.40 7.72 -0.01
N ALA A 133 9.18 8.65 -0.55
CA ALA A 133 9.55 9.88 0.14
C ALA A 133 8.33 10.76 0.46
N ALA A 134 7.34 10.81 -0.44
CA ALA A 134 6.09 11.55 -0.22
C ALA A 134 5.27 10.99 0.94
N VAL A 135 5.26 9.66 1.15
CA VAL A 135 4.61 9.03 2.31
C VAL A 135 5.27 9.43 3.63
N LEU A 136 6.60 9.54 3.68
CA LEU A 136 7.32 10.02 4.86
C LEU A 136 7.05 11.50 5.14
N ALA A 137 6.96 12.32 4.08
CA ALA A 137 6.55 13.72 4.20
C ALA A 137 5.11 13.83 4.74
N TRP A 138 4.19 13.02 4.20
CA TRP A 138 2.81 12.94 4.69
C TRP A 138 2.75 12.56 6.17
N LEU A 139 3.51 11.54 6.60
CA LEU A 139 3.58 11.12 7.99
C LEU A 139 4.04 12.27 8.90
N ARG A 140 5.11 12.97 8.52
CA ARG A 140 5.61 14.14 9.27
C ARG A 140 4.53 15.21 9.41
N ASP A 141 3.82 15.51 8.32
CA ASP A 141 2.84 16.60 8.28
C ASP A 141 1.53 16.24 9.01
N HIS A 142 1.23 14.95 9.17
CA HIS A 142 0.02 14.44 9.84
C HIS A 142 0.27 13.92 11.26
N ALA A 143 1.52 13.85 11.71
CA ALA A 143 1.94 13.31 13.00
C ALA A 143 1.15 13.84 14.20
N SER A 144 0.77 15.13 14.17
CA SER A 144 0.06 15.79 15.27
C SER A 144 -1.41 16.09 14.96
N THR A 145 -1.86 15.88 13.73
CA THR A 145 -3.22 16.27 13.28
C THR A 145 -4.10 15.08 12.97
N ASP A 146 -3.52 13.93 12.61
CA ASP A 146 -4.25 12.69 12.48
C ASP A 146 -4.42 12.05 13.87
N PRO A 147 -5.66 11.80 14.35
CA PRO A 147 -5.87 11.27 15.71
C PRO A 147 -5.17 9.93 15.97
N TRP A 148 -5.07 9.07 14.96
CA TRP A 148 -4.42 7.76 15.14
C TRP A 148 -2.92 7.92 15.35
N LEU A 149 -2.30 8.88 14.65
CA LEU A 149 -0.88 9.17 14.80
C LEU A 149 -0.60 9.97 16.08
N ALA A 150 -1.38 11.02 16.32
CA ALA A 150 -1.20 11.92 17.44
C ALA A 150 -1.38 11.21 18.79
N GLU A 151 -2.34 10.29 18.90
CA GLU A 151 -2.66 9.60 20.15
C GLU A 151 -1.85 8.31 20.33
N HIS A 152 -1.61 7.55 19.25
CA HIS A 152 -1.08 6.19 19.37
C HIS A 152 0.35 6.01 18.82
N ALA A 153 0.93 6.96 18.09
CA ALA A 153 2.19 6.74 17.37
C ALA A 153 3.38 7.54 17.94
N ASP A 154 4.49 6.86 18.19
CA ASP A 154 5.78 7.42 18.58
C ASP A 154 6.60 7.76 17.32
N VAL A 155 6.50 9.01 16.90
CA VAL A 155 7.20 9.51 15.71
C VAL A 155 8.71 9.61 15.88
N THR A 156 9.25 9.34 17.07
CA THR A 156 10.71 9.25 17.28
C THR A 156 11.26 7.88 16.87
N ILE A 157 10.38 6.87 16.70
CA ILE A 157 10.74 5.52 16.28
C ILE A 157 9.97 5.17 15.01
N VAL A 158 10.58 5.50 13.86
CA VAL A 158 10.06 5.19 12.53
C VAL A 158 10.95 4.17 11.84
N LEU A 159 10.36 3.04 11.47
CA LEU A 159 10.99 1.94 10.74
C LEU A 159 10.43 1.91 9.30
N VAL A 160 11.29 1.61 8.33
CA VAL A 160 10.89 1.40 6.94
C VAL A 160 11.07 -0.06 6.58
N ALA A 161 10.05 -0.66 5.96
CA ALA A 161 10.02 -2.06 5.55
C ALA A 161 9.40 -2.22 4.15
N GLY A 162 9.73 -3.31 3.46
CA GLY A 162 9.15 -3.67 2.16
C GLY A 162 9.54 -5.07 1.71
#